data_AF-A0A522RJX2-F1
#
_entry.id   AF-A0A522RJX2-F1
#
_cell.length_a   1.000
_cell.length_b   1.000
_cell.length_c   1.000
_cell.angle_alpha   90.00
_cell.angle_beta   90.00
_cell.angle_gamma   90.00
#
_symmetry.space_group_name_H-M   'P 1'
#
loop_
_entity.id
_entity.type
_entity.pdbx_description
1 polymer ?
#
loop_
_entity_poly.entity_id
_entity_poly.type
_entity_poly.pdbx_seq_one_letter_code
_entity_poly.pdbx_strand_id
1 'polypeptide(L)'
;MNVHGIRAIYRFEMARTGRTLMQSVLSPVVSTSLYFVVFGSAIGSRITSVEGVSYAAFIIPGLVMLSLLMQSVSNASFGIYFPKFVGTIYEVHSAPLSYLEIITGYVGAAATKAIIVGLIILATARVFVDYSIAHPAVMILFLVLTTV
;
A
#
# COMPACT_ATOMS: atom_id res chain seq x y z
N MET A 1 0.86 -13.81 -24.04
CA MET A 1 0.50 -12.84 -22.98
C MET A 1 0.38 -11.46 -23.61
N ASN A 2 -0.83 -10.91 -23.65
CA ASN A 2 -1.16 -9.62 -24.24
C ASN A 2 -0.74 -8.49 -23.29
N VAL A 3 0.52 -8.08 -23.39
CA VAL A 3 1.11 -7.02 -22.55
C VAL A 3 0.39 -5.68 -22.74
N HIS A 4 -0.19 -5.43 -23.91
CA HIS A 4 -0.95 -4.21 -24.17
C HIS A 4 -2.24 -4.16 -23.34
N GLY A 5 -2.96 -5.28 -23.24
CA GLY A 5 -4.16 -5.40 -22.39
C GLY A 5 -3.84 -5.16 -20.92
N ILE A 6 -2.80 -5.83 -20.41
CA ILE A 6 -2.33 -5.65 -19.03
C ILE A 6 -1.98 -4.18 -18.77
N ARG A 7 -1.21 -3.56 -19.68
CA ARG A 7 -0.79 -2.16 -19.56
C ARG A 7 -1.96 -1.19 -19.61
N ALA A 8 -3.01 -1.48 -20.40
CA ALA A 8 -4.21 -0.67 -20.48
C ALA A 8 -4.98 -0.67 -19.15
N ILE A 9 -5.25 -1.86 -18.59
CA ILE A 9 -5.90 -2.01 -17.28
C ILE A 9 -5.09 -1.31 -16.19
N TYR A 10 -3.77 -1.56 -16.15
CA TYR A 10 -2.87 -0.94 -15.19
C TYR A 10 -2.92 0.60 -15.26
N ARG A 11 -2.80 1.17 -16.48
CA ARG A 11 -2.85 2.62 -16.66
C ARG A 11 -4.19 3.22 -16.28
N PHE A 12 -5.29 2.53 -16.58
CA PHE A 12 -6.63 2.96 -16.20
C PHE A 12 -6.77 3.06 -14.67
N GLU A 13 -6.34 2.04 -13.94
CA GLU A 13 -6.40 2.02 -12.47
C GLU A 13 -5.45 3.06 -11.84
N MET A 14 -4.26 3.24 -12.41
CA MET A 14 -3.33 4.30 -11.96
C MET A 14 -3.86 5.70 -12.24
N ALA A 15 -4.52 5.93 -13.38
CA ALA A 15 -5.19 7.19 -13.69
C ALA A 15 -6.37 7.46 -12.74
N ARG A 16 -7.14 6.44 -12.39
CA ARG A 16 -8.19 6.53 -11.37
C ARG A 16 -7.62 6.97 -10.02
N THR A 17 -6.50 6.37 -9.63
CA THR A 17 -5.79 6.69 -8.39
C THR A 17 -5.35 8.15 -8.32
N GLY A 18 -4.83 8.69 -9.43
CA GLY A 18 -4.43 10.09 -9.52
C GLY A 18 -5.56 11.09 -9.24
N ARG A 19 -6.82 10.69 -9.48
CA ARG A 19 -8.00 11.53 -9.19
C ARG A 19 -8.44 11.48 -7.72
N THR A 20 -7.97 10.50 -6.95
CA THR A 20 -8.39 10.27 -5.55
C THR A 20 -7.26 10.43 -4.54
N LEU A 21 -6.18 11.14 -4.87
CA LEU A 21 -4.96 11.22 -4.05
C LEU A 21 -5.21 11.64 -2.59
N MET A 22 -6.10 12.60 -2.36
CA MET A 22 -6.50 13.01 -1.00
C MET A 22 -7.06 11.84 -0.19
N GLN A 23 -7.92 11.02 -0.79
CA GLN A 23 -8.52 9.90 -0.08
C GLN A 23 -7.57 8.69 -0.03
N SER A 24 -6.91 8.36 -1.14
CA SER A 24 -6.16 7.12 -1.27
C SER A 24 -4.73 7.18 -0.73
N VAL A 25 -4.19 8.38 -0.48
CA VAL A 25 -2.83 8.59 0.03
C VAL A 25 -2.84 9.38 1.33
N LEU A 26 -3.46 10.57 1.35
CA LEU A 26 -3.39 11.42 2.55
C LEU A 26 -4.08 10.76 3.75
N SER A 27 -5.27 10.19 3.58
CA SER A 27 -5.99 9.57 4.70
C SER A 27 -5.21 8.43 5.38
N PRO A 28 -4.68 7.43 4.66
CA PRO A 28 -3.80 6.42 5.27
C PRO A 28 -2.57 7.01 5.97
N VAL A 29 -1.89 7.97 5.33
CA VAL A 29 -0.67 8.58 5.87
C VAL A 29 -0.95 9.34 7.16
N VAL A 30 -2.02 10.12 7.21
CA VAL A 30 -2.43 10.84 8.42
C VAL A 30 -2.81 9.86 9.52
N SER A 31 -3.60 8.84 9.22
CA SER A 31 -4.01 7.83 10.20
C SER A 31 -2.80 7.11 10.81
N THR A 32 -1.87 6.63 9.98
CA THR A 32 -0.66 5.95 10.47
C THR A 32 0.26 6.92 11.22
N SER A 33 0.32 8.19 10.81
CA SER A 33 1.08 9.22 11.55
C SER A 33 0.49 9.47 12.93
N LEU A 34 -0.84 9.51 13.06
CA LEU A 34 -1.51 9.60 14.36
C LEU A 34 -1.21 8.37 15.23
N TYR A 35 -1.13 7.17 14.64
CA TYR A 35 -0.68 5.98 15.36
C TYR A 35 0.76 6.11 15.85
N PHE A 36 1.69 6.67 15.07
CA PHE A 36 3.04 6.96 15.56
C PHE A 36 3.04 7.94 16.72
N VAL A 37 2.25 9.02 16.65
CA VAL A 37 2.15 9.99 17.74
C VAL A 37 1.58 9.34 18.99
N VAL A 38 0.44 8.66 18.89
CA VAL A 38 -0.25 8.06 20.05
C VAL A 38 0.58 6.93 20.64
N PHE A 39 0.98 5.94 19.85
CA PHE A 39 1.72 4.80 20.38
C PHE A 39 3.17 5.19 20.71
N GLY A 40 3.85 5.95 19.85
CA GLY A 40 5.24 6.34 20.07
C GLY A 40 5.43 7.25 21.28
N SER A 41 4.57 8.25 21.49
CA SER A 41 4.72 9.18 22.62
C SER A 41 4.00 8.73 23.89
N ALA A 42 2.74 8.27 23.80
CA ALA A 42 1.95 7.95 24.99
C ALA A 42 2.40 6.62 25.63
N ILE A 43 2.63 5.59 24.82
CA ILE A 43 3.10 4.29 25.32
C ILE A 43 4.62 4.24 25.49
N GLY A 44 5.38 4.95 24.66
CA GLY A 44 6.84 5.06 24.80
C GLY A 44 7.30 5.64 26.15
N SER A 45 6.46 6.45 26.81
CA SER A 45 6.71 6.94 28.18
C SER A 45 6.66 5.84 29.25
N ARG A 46 5.99 4.71 28.96
CA ARG A 46 5.83 3.56 29.87
C ARG A 46 6.73 2.39 29.48
N ILE A 47 7.04 2.23 28.20
CA ILE A 47 7.93 1.21 27.65
C ILE A 47 9.04 1.92 26.89
N THR A 48 10.18 2.13 27.56
CA THR A 48 11.30 2.90 27.00
C THR A 48 12.09 2.12 25.94
N SER A 49 12.27 0.81 26.13
CA SER A 49 12.96 -0.04 25.16
C SER A 49 12.41 -1.46 25.15
N VAL A 50 12.46 -2.09 23.98
CA VAL A 50 12.16 -3.50 23.75
C VAL A 50 13.43 -4.10 23.15
N GLU A 51 14.05 -5.05 23.86
CA GLU A 51 15.25 -5.75 23.38
C GLU A 51 16.41 -4.80 22.94
N GLY A 52 16.54 -3.65 23.60
CA GLY A 52 17.56 -2.64 23.28
C GLY A 52 17.22 -1.68 22.14
N VAL A 53 16.05 -1.84 21.49
CA VAL A 53 15.52 -0.92 20.48
C VAL A 53 14.47 -0.01 21.13
N SER A 54 14.44 1.27 20.74
CA SER A 54 13.40 2.18 21.23
C SER A 54 12.01 1.68 20.79
N TYR A 55 11.03 1.71 21.70
CA TYR A 55 9.67 1.26 21.38
C TYR A 55 9.09 1.99 20.16
N ALA A 56 9.37 3.29 20.05
CA ALA A 56 8.94 4.12 18.93
C ALA A 56 9.53 3.65 17.59
N ALA A 57 10.78 3.18 17.54
CA ALA A 57 11.37 2.60 16.33
C ALA A 57 10.86 1.18 16.05
N PHE A 58 10.58 0.40 17.09
CA PHE A 58 10.09 -0.97 16.99
C PHE A 58 8.70 -1.06 16.34
N ILE A 59 7.81 -0.10 16.59
CA ILE A 59 6.44 -0.12 16.03
C ILE A 59 6.37 0.32 14.55
N ILE A 60 7.40 0.98 14.01
CA ILE A 60 7.38 1.55 12.64
C ILE A 60 7.14 0.47 11.58
N PRO A 61 7.92 -0.62 11.52
CA PRO A 61 7.69 -1.67 10.54
C PRO A 61 6.30 -2.27 10.69
N GLY A 62 5.84 -2.53 11.92
CA GLY A 62 4.53 -3.12 12.17
C GLY A 62 3.38 -2.27 11.62
N LEU A 63 3.40 -0.96 11.89
CA LEU A 63 2.35 -0.04 11.43
C LEU A 63 2.40 0.21 9.92
N VAL A 64 3.61 0.26 9.33
CA VAL A 64 3.78 0.34 7.86
C VAL A 64 3.20 -0.91 7.20
N MET A 65 3.51 -2.09 7.72
CA MET A 65 3.05 -3.37 7.16
C MET A 65 1.54 -3.52 7.29
N LEU A 66 0.95 -3.11 8.42
CA LEU A 66 -0.50 -3.08 8.60
C LEU A 66 -1.17 -2.19 7.55
N SER A 67 -0.68 -0.96 7.38
CA SER A 67 -1.23 -0.02 6.39
C SER A 67 -1.10 -0.56 4.97
N LEU A 68 0.05 -1.14 4.62
CA LEU A 68 0.32 -1.71 3.31
C LEU A 68 -0.55 -2.93 3.00
N LEU A 69 -0.79 -3.81 3.98
CA LEU A 69 -1.70 -4.96 3.84
C LEU A 69 -3.14 -4.48 3.64
N MET A 70 -3.62 -3.54 4.47
CA MET A 70 -4.97 -2.98 4.32
C MET A 70 -5.14 -2.30 2.96
N GLN A 71 -4.13 -1.57 2.50
CA GLN A 71 -4.18 -0.83 1.24
C GLN A 71 -4.12 -1.78 0.02
N SER A 72 -3.29 -2.82 0.04
CA SER A 72 -3.21 -3.79 -1.07
C SER A 72 -4.54 -4.55 -1.23
N VAL A 73 -5.07 -5.11 -0.13
CA VAL A 73 -6.33 -5.86 -0.14
C VAL A 73 -7.51 -4.98 -0.54
N SER A 74 -7.62 -3.78 0.04
CA SER A 74 -8.73 -2.87 -0.25
C SER A 74 -8.72 -2.40 -1.70
N ASN A 75 -7.55 -2.02 -2.24
CA ASN A 75 -7.47 -1.53 -3.62
C ASN A 75 -7.63 -2.64 -4.65
N ALA A 76 -7.10 -3.85 -4.39
CA ALA A 76 -7.33 -5.00 -5.28
C ALA A 76 -8.81 -5.38 -5.31
N SER A 77 -9.45 -5.44 -4.14
CA SER A 77 -10.88 -5.75 -4.02
C SER A 77 -11.73 -4.70 -4.72
N PHE A 78 -11.48 -3.42 -4.49
CA PHE A 78 -12.24 -2.34 -5.11
C PHE A 78 -12.05 -2.27 -6.63
N GLY A 79 -10.82 -2.50 -7.11
CA GLY A 79 -10.50 -2.53 -8.55
C GLY A 79 -11.27 -3.60 -9.31
N ILE A 80 -11.53 -4.76 -8.68
CA ILE A 80 -12.22 -5.90 -9.30
C ILE A 80 -13.73 -5.86 -9.07
N TYR A 81 -14.15 -5.57 -7.83
CA TYR A 81 -15.57 -5.64 -7.44
C TYR A 81 -16.39 -4.48 -8.01
N PHE A 82 -15.85 -3.26 -8.02
CA PHE A 82 -16.63 -2.09 -8.42
C PHE A 82 -17.05 -2.12 -9.91
N PRO A 83 -16.17 -2.49 -10.87
CA PRO A 83 -16.59 -2.68 -12.26
C PRO A 83 -17.66 -3.77 -12.43
N LYS A 84 -17.62 -4.83 -11.61
CA LYS A 84 -18.66 -5.86 -11.59
C LYS A 84 -19.99 -5.29 -11.11
N PHE A 85 -19.97 -4.48 -10.06
CA PHE A 85 -21.16 -3.85 -9.50
C PHE A 85 -21.82 -2.84 -10.45
N VAL A 86 -21.01 -2.03 -11.14
CA VAL A 86 -21.50 -0.99 -12.09
C VAL A 86 -21.81 -1.56 -13.49
N GLY A 87 -21.35 -2.78 -13.78
CA GLY A 87 -21.54 -3.44 -15.08
C GLY A 87 -20.47 -3.09 -16.12
N THR A 88 -19.48 -2.25 -15.80
CA THR A 88 -18.37 -1.94 -16.72
C THR A 88 -17.38 -3.10 -16.91
N ILE A 89 -17.50 -4.16 -16.09
CA ILE A 89 -16.68 -5.37 -16.28
C ILE A 89 -16.92 -6.07 -17.63
N TYR A 90 -18.09 -5.86 -18.25
CA TYR A 90 -18.39 -6.40 -19.58
C TYR A 90 -17.50 -5.78 -20.67
N GLU A 91 -17.00 -4.56 -20.49
CA GLU A 91 -16.04 -3.93 -21.41
C GLU A 91 -14.68 -4.64 -21.40
N VAL A 92 -14.27 -5.14 -20.23
CA VAL A 92 -13.03 -5.91 -20.09
C VAL A 92 -13.20 -7.32 -20.67
N HIS A 93 -14.39 -7.91 -20.51
CA HIS A 93 -14.72 -9.24 -21.04
C HIS A 93 -15.03 -9.25 -22.55
N SER A 94 -15.38 -8.12 -23.15
CA SER A 94 -15.58 -8.03 -24.61
C SER A 94 -14.25 -7.99 -25.37
N ALA A 95 -13.16 -7.60 -24.70
CA ALA A 95 -11.81 -7.71 -25.24
C ALA A 95 -11.31 -9.16 -25.15
N PRO A 96 -10.50 -9.64 -26.12
CA PRO A 96 -9.90 -10.98 -26.09
C PRO A 96 -8.73 -11.03 -25.09
N LEU A 97 -9.03 -10.92 -23.79
CA LEU A 97 -8.08 -10.97 -22.68
C LEU A 97 -8.25 -12.25 -21.87
N SER A 98 -7.14 -12.87 -21.50
CA SER A 98 -7.13 -14.00 -20.57
C SER A 98 -7.37 -13.53 -19.14
N TYR A 99 -7.98 -14.38 -18.31
CA TYR A 99 -8.19 -14.13 -16.88
C TYR A 99 -6.89 -13.77 -16.15
N LEU A 100 -5.77 -14.43 -16.49
CA LEU A 100 -4.47 -14.12 -15.90
C LEU A 100 -4.00 -12.70 -16.24
N GLU A 101 -4.32 -12.19 -17.43
CA GLU A 101 -3.93 -10.86 -17.89
C GLU A 101 -4.73 -9.78 -17.14
N ILE A 102 -6.03 -10.03 -16.94
CA ILE A 102 -6.92 -9.16 -16.18
C ILE A 102 -6.45 -9.05 -14.72
N ILE A 103 -6.21 -10.19 -14.06
CA ILE A 103 -5.72 -10.21 -12.67
C ILE A 103 -4.38 -9.50 -12.56
N THR A 104 -3.43 -9.82 -13.43
CA THR A 104 -2.09 -9.20 -13.39
C THR A 104 -2.18 -7.68 -13.50
N GLY A 105 -3.10 -7.16 -14.34
CA GLY A 105 -3.34 -5.72 -14.47
C GLY A 105 -3.88 -5.08 -13.19
N TYR A 106 -4.93 -5.66 -12.59
CA TYR A 106 -5.54 -5.13 -11.37
C TYR A 106 -4.65 -5.28 -10.13
N VAL A 107 -4.09 -6.46 -9.91
CA VAL A 107 -3.19 -6.75 -8.78
C VAL A 107 -1.92 -5.91 -8.91
N GLY A 108 -1.34 -5.81 -10.11
CA GLY A 108 -0.17 -4.95 -10.34
C GLY A 108 -0.45 -3.48 -10.01
N ALA A 109 -1.62 -2.96 -10.39
CA ALA A 109 -1.99 -1.58 -10.06
C ALA A 109 -2.25 -1.38 -8.56
N ALA A 110 -2.89 -2.33 -7.89
CA ALA A 110 -3.14 -2.30 -6.46
C ALA A 110 -1.82 -2.37 -5.66
N ALA A 111 -0.91 -3.26 -6.04
CA ALA A 111 0.39 -3.44 -5.42
C ALA A 111 1.24 -2.16 -5.55
N THR A 112 1.34 -1.57 -6.75
CA THR A 112 2.08 -0.31 -6.95
C THR A 112 1.55 0.79 -6.04
N LYS A 113 0.21 0.96 -5.95
CA LYS A 113 -0.39 1.96 -5.07
C LYS A 113 -0.06 1.72 -3.61
N ALA A 114 -0.19 0.48 -3.13
CA ALA A 114 0.10 0.12 -1.75
C ALA A 114 1.58 0.34 -1.39
N ILE A 115 2.51 0.01 -2.30
CA ILE A 115 3.95 0.31 -2.14
C ILE A 115 4.19 1.81 -2.04
N ILE A 116 3.58 2.63 -2.93
CA ILE A 116 3.72 4.10 -2.87
C ILE A 116 3.26 4.62 -1.50
N VAL A 117 2.10 4.18 -1.01
CA VAL A 117 1.59 4.59 0.30
C VAL A 117 2.52 4.14 1.43
N GLY A 118 3.00 2.89 1.41
CA GLY A 118 3.94 2.37 2.40
C GLY A 118 5.27 3.15 2.43
N LEU A 119 5.81 3.51 1.28
CA LEU A 119 7.02 4.34 1.17
C LEU A 119 6.80 5.76 1.69
N ILE A 120 5.64 6.35 1.42
CA ILE A 120 5.29 7.67 1.97
C ILE A 120 5.19 7.58 3.50
N ILE A 121 4.55 6.54 4.05
CA ILE A 121 4.45 6.33 5.49
C ILE A 121 5.83 6.14 6.12
N LEU A 122 6.72 5.38 5.49
CA LEU A 122 8.11 5.23 5.95
C LEU A 122 8.84 6.58 5.96
N ALA A 123 8.69 7.37 4.89
CA ALA A 123 9.29 8.69 4.82
C ALA A 123 8.74 9.63 5.91
N THR A 124 7.43 9.62 6.18
CA THR A 124 6.83 10.43 7.24
C THR A 124 7.18 9.94 8.63
N ALA A 125 7.33 8.63 8.84
CA ALA A 125 7.75 8.06 10.12
C ALA A 125 9.11 8.62 10.59
N ARG A 126 10.00 8.95 9.66
CA ARG A 126 11.33 9.49 9.96
C ARG A 126 11.29 10.90 10.57
N VAL A 127 10.18 11.61 10.40
CA VAL A 127 9.94 12.91 11.05
C VAL A 127 9.59 12.73 12.53
N PHE A 128 8.95 11.60 12.88
CA PHE A 128 8.50 11.33 14.25
C PHE A 128 9.57 10.60 15.08
N VAL A 129 10.35 9.73 14.44
CA VAL A 129 11.33 8.86 15.12
C VAL A 129 12.56 8.76 14.25
N ASP A 130 13.74 8.94 14.85
CA ASP A 130 14.99 8.63 14.16
C ASP A 130 15.20 7.11 14.11
N TYR A 131 15.19 6.56 12.90
CA TYR A 131 15.43 5.16 12.64
C TYR A 131 16.32 4.99 11.41
N SER A 132 17.07 3.90 11.38
CA SER A 132 17.93 3.53 10.25
C SER A 132 17.48 2.21 9.64
N ILE A 133 17.55 2.12 8.32
CA ILE A 133 17.25 0.91 7.57
C ILE A 133 18.57 0.20 7.29
N ALA A 134 18.84 -0.90 8.00
CA ALA A 134 20.07 -1.67 7.81
C ALA A 134 20.13 -2.38 6.45
N HIS A 135 18.98 -2.87 5.96
CA HIS A 135 18.90 -3.67 4.73
C HIS A 135 17.81 -3.17 3.78
N PRO A 136 18.09 -2.11 2.97
CA PRO A 136 17.08 -1.52 2.08
C PRO A 136 16.53 -2.49 1.03
N ALA A 137 17.38 -3.38 0.49
CA ALA A 137 16.94 -4.38 -0.49
C ALA A 137 15.95 -5.39 0.10
N VAL A 138 16.20 -5.85 1.32
CA VAL A 138 15.31 -6.76 2.06
C VAL A 138 14.00 -6.07 2.41
N MET A 139 14.06 -4.80 2.83
CA MET A 139 12.86 -3.99 3.06
C MET A 139 11.99 -3.93 1.80
N ILE A 140 12.55 -3.57 0.64
CA ILE A 140 11.80 -3.49 -0.61
C ILE A 140 11.21 -4.86 -0.98
N LEU A 141 11.97 -5.95 -0.79
CA LEU A 141 11.48 -7.30 -1.02
C LEU A 141 10.25 -7.60 -0.15
N PHE A 142 10.28 -7.28 1.15
CA PHE A 142 9.12 -7.48 2.04
C PHE A 142 7.91 -6.64 1.64
N LEU A 143 8.12 -5.38 1.24
CA LEU A 143 7.04 -4.53 0.74
C LEU A 143 6.38 -5.14 -0.50
N VAL A 144 7.18 -5.65 -1.45
CA VAL A 144 6.66 -6.31 -2.66
C VAL A 144 5.95 -7.61 -2.30
N LEU A 145 6.55 -8.49 -1.50
CA LEU A 145 5.95 -9.78 -1.13
C LEU A 145 4.64 -9.64 -0.35
N THR A 146 4.45 -8.56 0.38
CA THR A 146 3.21 -8.33 1.15
C THR A 146 2.10 -7.72 0.32
N THR A 147 2.44 -7.08 -0.81
CA THR A 147 1.45 -6.41 -1.67
C THR A 147 0.86 -7.29 -2.77
N VAL A 148 1.45 -8.46 -3.03
CA VAL A 148 1.07 -9.40 -4.09
C VAL A 148 0.46 -10.65 -3.48
#